data_AF-A0A1E3K3L9-F1
#
_entry.id   AF-A0A1E3K3L9-F1
#
_cell.length_a   1.000
_cell.length_b   1.000
_cell.length_c   1.000
_cell.angle_alpha   90.00
_cell.angle_beta   90.00
_cell.angle_gamma   90.00
#
_symmetry.space_group_name_H-M   'P 1'
#
loop_
_entity.id
_entity.type
_entity.pdbx_description
1 polymer ?
#
loop_
_entity_poly.entity_id
_entity_poly.type
_entity_poly.pdbx_seq_one_letter_code
_entity_poly.pdbx_strand_id
1 'polypeptide(L)'
;MADPNFPPNLNIRPLLLQHSLSLAQTQPTEQADAIATYGIAGRVWEATRPLLEYLTPSQQYDPACPVFLSSGPRTILELGSGQSVASLHLAEGLTDRDTVIVTDLPSVMPLCERCIESWEPPSQQHARVVARPLAWGESVSDVTSEFGSLTHILMCDLVYFPHLYPLLLHTLLSLTEPKDIDDIEGTTFGPDIILSYLSRTLALEESFFDALARYFHMSPVRGGDWEAKVFICRRWKVTKEWALPGVKDVMNGGKGVLRGRSYDLIDELFGALDWDA
;
A
#
# COMPACT_ATOMS: atom_id res chain seq x y z
N MET A 1 -1.28 3.25 26.43
CA MET A 1 -0.32 3.05 25.33
C MET A 1 0.01 4.43 24.78
N ALA A 2 1.26 4.69 24.39
CA ALA A 2 1.58 5.93 23.69
C ALA A 2 0.87 5.94 22.32
N ASP A 3 0.45 7.10 21.84
CA ASP A 3 -0.17 7.24 20.52
C ASP A 3 0.86 6.83 19.44
N PRO A 4 0.58 5.79 18.62
CA PRO A 4 1.53 5.30 17.61
C PRO A 4 1.88 6.36 16.55
N ASN A 5 1.04 7.38 16.39
CA ASN A 5 1.28 8.46 15.44
C ASN A 5 2.35 9.46 15.88
N PHE A 6 2.71 9.48 17.18
CA PHE A 6 3.66 10.41 17.77
C PHE A 6 4.88 9.67 18.36
N PRO A 7 5.70 9.02 17.52
CA PRO A 7 6.92 8.36 17.98
C PRO A 7 7.88 9.39 18.60
N PRO A 8 8.54 9.06 19.74
CA PRO A 8 9.46 9.98 20.38
C PRO A 8 10.67 10.26 19.50
N ASN A 9 11.19 11.49 19.57
CA ASN A 9 12.40 11.94 18.87
C ASN A 9 12.32 11.96 17.33
N LEU A 10 11.12 11.90 16.75
CA LEU A 10 10.95 12.06 15.31
C LEU A 10 10.64 13.53 14.96
N ASN A 11 11.53 14.17 14.19
CA ASN A 11 11.36 15.54 13.72
C ASN A 11 10.83 15.54 12.27
N ILE A 12 9.51 15.42 12.12
CA ILE A 12 8.84 15.46 10.82
C ILE A 12 8.51 16.88 10.38
N ARG A 13 8.59 17.11 9.07
CA ARG A 13 8.29 18.40 8.42
C ARG A 13 7.48 18.17 7.15
N PRO A 14 6.72 19.19 6.72
CA PRO A 14 6.02 19.11 5.45
C PRO A 14 6.94 18.76 4.28
N LEU A 15 6.50 17.85 3.42
CA LEU A 15 7.11 17.55 2.13
C LEU A 15 6.43 18.39 1.05
N LEU A 16 7.24 19.13 0.29
CA LEU A 16 6.77 19.85 -0.89
C LEU A 16 6.92 18.93 -2.11
N LEU A 17 5.81 18.37 -2.58
CA LEU A 17 5.79 17.66 -3.85
C LEU A 17 5.84 18.68 -4.99
N GLN A 18 6.92 18.66 -5.79
CA GLN A 18 7.08 19.61 -6.89
C GLN A 18 6.06 19.33 -8.02
N HIS A 19 5.07 20.21 -8.15
CA HIS A 19 4.28 20.67 -9.32
C HIS A 19 3.87 19.76 -10.51
N SER A 20 4.20 18.47 -10.59
CA SER A 20 3.91 17.69 -11.80
C SER A 20 2.52 17.06 -11.85
N LEU A 21 1.80 16.92 -10.73
CA LEU A 21 0.47 16.28 -10.68
C LEU A 21 -0.49 17.16 -9.85
N SER A 22 -1.64 17.51 -10.44
CA SER A 22 -2.57 18.58 -9.99
C SER A 22 -3.10 18.45 -8.55
N LEU A 23 -2.95 17.28 -7.92
CA LEU A 23 -3.42 17.01 -6.56
C LEU A 23 -2.38 17.16 -5.46
N ALA A 24 -1.11 17.32 -5.81
CA ALA A 24 -0.02 17.31 -4.84
C ALA A 24 0.17 18.64 -4.11
N GLN A 25 -0.72 19.61 -4.29
CA GLN A 25 -0.70 20.88 -3.56
C GLN A 25 -1.44 20.75 -2.22
N THR A 26 -1.08 19.78 -1.38
CA THR A 26 -1.33 20.00 0.04
C THR A 26 -0.52 21.23 0.42
N GLN A 27 -1.18 22.32 0.80
CA GLN A 27 -0.41 23.52 1.13
C GLN A 27 0.51 23.19 2.32
N PRO A 28 1.77 23.65 2.32
CA PRO A 28 2.70 23.33 3.41
C PRO A 28 2.16 23.69 4.80
N THR A 29 1.27 24.67 4.90
CA THR A 29 0.54 25.03 6.13
C THR A 29 -0.47 23.95 6.54
N GLU A 30 -1.28 23.45 5.61
CA GLU A 30 -2.26 22.38 5.88
C GLU A 30 -1.57 21.10 6.32
N GLN A 31 -0.44 20.76 5.69
CA GLN A 31 0.37 19.62 6.09
C GLN A 31 1.03 19.83 7.46
N ALA A 32 1.47 21.04 7.80
CA ALA A 32 2.01 21.33 9.12
C ALA A 32 0.96 21.15 10.23
N ASP A 33 -0.28 21.60 10.00
CA ASP A 33 -1.39 21.43 10.93
C ASP A 33 -1.82 19.96 11.07
N ALA A 34 -1.81 19.22 9.95
CA ALA A 34 -2.04 17.79 9.95
C ALA A 34 -0.95 17.04 10.72
N ILE A 35 0.33 17.38 10.54
CA ILE A 35 1.45 16.82 11.30
C ILE A 35 1.29 17.10 12.79
N ALA A 36 0.92 18.33 13.17
CA ALA A 36 0.74 18.69 14.57
C ALA A 36 -0.39 17.89 15.25
N THR A 37 -1.42 17.53 14.48
CA THR A 37 -2.63 16.87 14.99
C THR A 37 -2.58 15.34 14.90
N TYR A 38 -1.98 14.80 13.84
CA TYR A 38 -1.98 13.38 13.49
C TYR A 38 -0.58 12.77 13.37
N GLY A 39 0.47 13.51 13.73
CA GLY A 39 1.84 13.03 13.74
C GLY A 39 2.29 12.51 12.38
N ILE A 40 2.84 11.29 12.33
CA ILE A 40 3.34 10.68 11.08
C ILE A 40 2.25 10.48 10.01
N ALA A 41 0.99 10.26 10.42
CA ALA A 41 -0.14 10.12 9.49
C ALA A 41 -0.52 11.46 8.84
N GLY A 42 -0.19 12.56 9.52
CA GLY A 42 -0.38 13.92 8.99
C GLY A 42 0.67 14.33 7.96
N ARG A 43 1.72 13.54 7.73
CA ARG A 43 2.79 13.85 6.77
C ARG A 43 2.58 13.13 5.45
N VAL A 44 2.86 13.81 4.34
CA VAL A 44 3.05 13.16 3.03
C VAL A 44 4.51 12.71 2.92
N TRP A 45 4.71 11.48 2.47
CA TRP A 45 6.01 10.82 2.48
C TRP A 45 6.66 10.76 1.09
N GLU A 46 7.97 10.58 1.06
CA GLU A 46 8.78 10.60 -0.17
C GLU A 46 8.33 9.55 -1.19
N ALA A 47 7.89 8.38 -0.70
CA ALA A 47 7.36 7.31 -1.53
C ALA A 47 6.00 7.63 -2.18
N THR A 48 5.36 8.76 -1.83
CA THR A 48 4.12 9.19 -2.49
C THR A 48 4.38 9.59 -3.94
N ARG A 49 5.45 10.35 -4.24
CA ARG A 49 5.74 10.79 -5.62
C ARG A 49 5.78 9.65 -6.65
N PRO A 50 6.61 8.61 -6.50
CA PRO A 50 6.64 7.51 -7.48
C PRO A 50 5.31 6.77 -7.57
N LEU A 51 4.55 6.70 -6.46
CA LEU A 51 3.23 6.09 -6.47
C LEU A 51 2.25 6.93 -7.32
N LEU A 52 2.23 8.25 -7.19
CA LEU A 52 1.38 9.12 -8.04
C LEU A 52 1.74 8.99 -9.52
N GLU A 53 3.04 8.99 -9.83
CA GLU A 53 3.53 8.83 -11.20
C GLU A 53 3.15 7.47 -11.78
N TYR A 54 3.27 6.39 -11.01
CA TYR A 54 2.87 5.04 -11.43
C TYR A 54 1.35 4.85 -11.52
N LEU A 55 0.58 5.55 -10.69
CA LEU A 55 -0.88 5.61 -10.71
C LEU A 55 -1.42 6.60 -11.75
N THR A 56 -0.57 7.06 -12.68
CA THR A 56 -0.98 7.85 -13.84
C THR A 56 -0.94 6.96 -15.09
N PRO A 57 -1.99 6.94 -15.94
CA PRO A 57 -2.00 6.13 -17.16
C PRO A 57 -0.79 6.43 -18.05
N SER A 58 0.11 5.45 -18.18
CA SER A 58 1.35 5.57 -18.94
C SER A 58 1.80 4.20 -19.43
N GLN A 59 2.56 4.18 -20.54
CA GLN A 59 3.24 3.00 -21.07
C GLN A 59 4.75 3.01 -20.75
N GLN A 60 5.20 3.97 -19.94
CA GLN A 60 6.62 4.15 -19.61
C GLN A 60 7.16 3.09 -18.64
N TYR A 61 6.29 2.51 -17.82
CA TYR A 61 6.69 1.62 -16.73
C TYR A 61 6.55 0.15 -17.09
N ASP A 62 7.49 -0.66 -16.61
CA ASP A 62 7.49 -2.11 -16.76
C ASP A 62 7.59 -2.81 -15.39
N PRO A 63 6.59 -3.59 -14.97
CA PRO A 63 5.30 -3.76 -15.64
C PRO A 63 4.45 -2.48 -15.65
N ALA A 64 3.50 -2.40 -16.58
CA ALA A 64 2.51 -1.32 -16.61
C ALA A 64 1.53 -1.44 -15.43
N CYS A 65 0.95 -0.32 -15.00
CA CYS A 65 0.08 -0.27 -13.82
C CYS A 65 -1.19 -1.13 -14.01
N PRO A 66 -1.40 -2.18 -13.18
CA PRO A 66 -2.46 -3.17 -13.39
C PRO A 66 -3.87 -2.59 -13.24
N VAL A 67 -4.00 -1.46 -12.55
CA VAL A 67 -5.27 -0.74 -12.39
C VAL A 67 -5.87 -0.36 -13.75
N PHE A 68 -5.02 0.01 -14.71
CA PHE A 68 -5.43 0.44 -16.05
C PHE A 68 -5.44 -0.69 -17.09
N LEU A 69 -4.94 -1.88 -16.74
CA LEU A 69 -4.93 -3.06 -17.62
C LEU A 69 -6.19 -3.92 -17.45
N SER A 70 -6.76 -3.92 -16.24
CA SER A 70 -7.94 -4.72 -15.94
C SER A 70 -9.14 -4.30 -16.81
N SER A 71 -10.11 -5.17 -17.04
CA SER A 71 -11.38 -4.84 -17.71
C SER A 71 -12.53 -5.07 -16.72
N GLY A 72 -13.21 -4.02 -16.25
CA GLY A 72 -14.30 -4.14 -15.26
C GLY A 72 -14.32 -3.02 -14.20
N PRO A 73 -15.19 -3.10 -13.18
CA PRO A 73 -15.14 -2.22 -12.01
C PRO A 73 -13.98 -2.56 -11.08
N ARG A 74 -13.41 -1.56 -10.41
CA ARG A 74 -12.27 -1.70 -9.49
C ARG A 74 -12.74 -1.43 -8.09
N THR A 75 -12.37 -2.30 -7.16
CA THR A 75 -12.46 -2.06 -5.73
C THR A 75 -11.03 -2.01 -5.20
N ILE A 76 -10.59 -0.83 -4.80
CA ILE A 76 -9.19 -0.51 -4.46
C ILE A 76 -9.16 -0.10 -3.01
N LEU A 77 -8.23 -0.64 -2.23
CA LEU A 77 -8.06 -0.28 -0.83
C LEU A 77 -6.66 0.27 -0.59
N GLU A 78 -6.54 1.42 0.07
CA GLU A 78 -5.25 1.94 0.56
C GLU A 78 -5.11 1.66 2.06
N LEU A 79 -4.00 1.04 2.45
CA LEU A 79 -3.63 0.85 3.86
C LEU A 79 -2.82 2.07 4.34
N GLY A 80 -3.11 2.56 5.54
CA GLY A 80 -2.35 3.68 6.14
C GLY A 80 -2.39 4.93 5.27
N SER A 81 -3.59 5.37 4.91
CA SER A 81 -3.81 6.41 3.91
C SER A 81 -3.32 7.80 4.34
N GLY A 82 -3.28 8.09 5.65
CA GLY A 82 -2.90 9.41 6.16
C GLY A 82 -3.70 10.54 5.52
N GLN A 83 -3.06 11.30 4.62
CA GLN A 83 -3.69 12.37 3.85
C GLN A 83 -4.41 11.94 2.55
N SER A 84 -4.49 10.63 2.27
CA SER A 84 -5.20 10.05 1.12
C SER A 84 -4.71 10.51 -0.27
N VAL A 85 -3.51 11.10 -0.36
CA VAL A 85 -3.02 11.74 -1.60
C VAL A 85 -2.98 10.76 -2.77
N ALA A 86 -2.48 9.54 -2.57
CA ALA A 86 -2.39 8.54 -3.63
C ALA A 86 -3.76 8.03 -4.09
N SER A 87 -4.67 7.76 -3.14
CA SER A 87 -6.04 7.35 -3.43
C SER A 87 -6.85 8.41 -4.16
N LEU A 88 -6.78 9.67 -3.74
CA LEU A 88 -7.48 10.76 -4.41
C LEU A 88 -6.94 10.97 -5.83
N HIS A 89 -5.61 10.86 -6.01
CA HIS A 89 -4.98 10.89 -7.34
C HIS A 89 -5.45 9.78 -8.25
N LEU A 90 -5.47 8.55 -7.74
CA LEU A 90 -5.97 7.44 -8.52
C LEU A 90 -7.44 7.60 -8.87
N ALA A 91 -8.26 8.11 -7.95
CA ALA A 91 -9.69 8.28 -8.15
C ALA A 91 -10.02 9.20 -9.33
N GLU A 92 -9.19 10.20 -9.64
CA GLU A 92 -9.36 11.09 -10.81
C GLU A 92 -9.20 10.36 -12.15
N GLY A 93 -8.34 9.33 -12.20
CA GLY A 93 -8.08 8.54 -13.39
C GLY A 93 -9.07 7.38 -13.59
N LEU A 94 -10.10 7.27 -12.74
CA LEU A 94 -11.06 6.16 -12.70
C LEU A 94 -12.48 6.63 -13.01
N THR A 95 -13.43 5.70 -13.00
CA THR A 95 -14.85 5.94 -13.34
C THR A 95 -15.76 5.80 -12.13
N ASP A 96 -17.00 6.27 -12.25
CA ASP A 96 -18.05 6.17 -11.21
C ASP A 96 -18.44 4.72 -10.86
N ARG A 97 -18.00 3.73 -11.65
CA ARG A 97 -18.14 2.30 -11.37
C ARG A 97 -17.09 1.79 -10.39
N ASP A 98 -16.01 2.54 -10.20
CA ASP A 98 -14.88 2.17 -9.37
C ASP A 98 -15.06 2.71 -7.95
N THR A 99 -14.50 2.01 -6.96
CA THR A 99 -14.50 2.40 -5.56
C THR A 99 -13.08 2.38 -5.02
N VAL A 100 -12.67 3.49 -4.41
CA VAL A 100 -11.41 3.63 -3.67
C VAL A 100 -11.75 3.75 -2.18
N ILE A 101 -11.16 2.87 -1.37
CA ILE A 101 -11.38 2.75 0.06
C ILE A 101 -10.10 3.19 0.76
N VAL A 102 -10.13 4.36 1.40
CA VAL A 102 -9.00 4.83 2.21
C VAL A 102 -9.15 4.29 3.62
N THR A 103 -8.09 3.69 4.15
CA THR A 103 -8.09 3.10 5.48
C THR A 103 -6.88 3.51 6.31
N ASP A 104 -7.11 3.65 7.61
CA ASP A 104 -6.10 4.04 8.60
C ASP A 104 -6.63 3.72 10.01
N LEU A 105 -5.89 4.10 11.05
CA LEU A 105 -6.34 4.05 12.43
C LEU A 105 -7.62 4.87 12.64
N PRO A 106 -8.52 4.46 13.57
CA PRO A 106 -9.70 5.26 13.92
C PRO A 106 -9.39 6.72 14.29
N SER A 107 -8.23 6.98 14.91
CA SER A 107 -7.77 8.34 15.26
C SER A 107 -7.38 9.20 14.04
N VAL A 108 -7.10 8.59 12.89
CA VAL A 108 -6.70 9.25 11.65
C VAL A 108 -7.88 9.43 10.69
N MET A 109 -9.00 8.71 10.88
CA MET A 109 -10.20 8.84 10.04
C MET A 109 -10.69 10.28 9.82
N PRO A 110 -10.71 11.17 10.83
CA PRO A 110 -11.11 12.57 10.60
C PRO A 110 -10.19 13.34 9.63
N LEU A 111 -8.92 12.93 9.48
CA LEU A 111 -8.03 13.47 8.45
C LEU A 111 -8.44 12.96 7.07
N CYS A 112 -8.60 11.64 6.91
CA CYS A 112 -9.00 11.02 5.66
C CYS A 112 -10.34 11.58 5.14
N GLU A 113 -11.33 11.70 6.02
CA GLU A 113 -12.67 12.23 5.71
C GLU A 113 -12.57 13.69 5.25
N ARG A 114 -11.80 14.53 5.93
CA ARG A 114 -11.57 15.92 5.52
C ARG A 114 -10.91 16.01 4.15
N CYS A 115 -9.90 15.16 3.88
CA CYS A 115 -9.26 15.10 2.57
C CYS A 115 -10.29 14.78 1.47
N ILE A 116 -11.20 13.81 1.70
CA ILE A 116 -12.28 13.48 0.76
C ILE A 116 -13.28 14.64 0.60
N GLU A 117 -13.70 15.27 1.70
CA GLU A 117 -14.68 16.38 1.68
C GLU A 117 -14.16 17.62 0.95
N SER A 118 -12.86 17.90 1.09
CA SER A 118 -12.18 19.02 0.43
C SER A 118 -11.71 18.72 -0.99
N TRP A 119 -11.80 17.45 -1.42
CA TRP A 119 -11.34 17.04 -2.73
C TRP A 119 -12.31 17.50 -3.82
N GLU A 120 -11.81 18.32 -4.74
CA GLU A 120 -12.53 18.78 -5.92
C GLU A 120 -11.99 18.05 -7.16
N PRO A 121 -12.61 16.94 -7.60
CA PRO A 121 -12.13 16.19 -8.75
C PRO A 121 -12.21 17.05 -10.02
N PRO A 122 -11.20 16.99 -10.91
CA PRO A 122 -11.13 17.79 -12.13
C PRO A 122 -12.18 17.39 -13.17
N SER A 123 -12.81 16.24 -12.99
CA SER A 123 -13.80 15.63 -13.88
C SER A 123 -14.99 15.12 -13.08
N GLN A 124 -16.17 15.06 -13.70
CA GLN A 124 -17.34 14.38 -13.14
C GLN A 124 -17.23 12.84 -13.27
N GLN A 125 -16.28 12.34 -14.05
CA GLN A 125 -15.94 10.92 -14.13
C GLN A 125 -14.75 10.67 -13.21
N HIS A 126 -15.03 10.19 -12.01
CA HIS A 126 -14.05 9.81 -11.00
C HIS A 126 -14.59 8.64 -10.17
N ALA A 127 -13.70 7.90 -9.49
CA ALA A 127 -14.13 6.84 -8.58
C ALA A 127 -14.88 7.39 -7.37
N ARG A 128 -15.76 6.56 -6.80
CA ARG A 128 -16.30 6.81 -5.46
C ARG A 128 -15.21 6.59 -4.42
N VAL A 129 -14.92 7.60 -3.60
CA VAL A 129 -13.94 7.49 -2.51
C VAL A 129 -14.65 7.42 -1.16
N VAL A 130 -14.26 6.47 -0.31
CA VAL A 130 -14.86 6.27 1.02
C VAL A 130 -13.78 5.99 2.06
N ALA A 131 -13.94 6.54 3.27
CA ALA A 131 -13.04 6.28 4.40
C ALA A 131 -13.60 5.20 5.33
N ARG A 132 -12.76 4.24 5.76
CA ARG A 132 -13.11 3.23 6.76
C ARG A 132 -11.95 2.96 7.71
N PRO A 133 -12.20 2.81 9.02
CA PRO A 133 -11.14 2.45 9.96
C PRO A 133 -10.66 1.03 9.68
N LEU A 134 -9.34 0.83 9.69
CA LEU A 134 -8.70 -0.48 9.66
C LEU A 134 -7.31 -0.37 10.31
N ALA A 135 -7.22 -0.67 11.60
CA ALA A 135 -5.92 -0.83 12.24
C ALA A 135 -5.30 -2.17 11.81
N TRP A 136 -3.99 -2.17 11.58
CA TRP A 136 -3.30 -3.39 11.15
C TRP A 136 -3.36 -4.48 12.23
N GLY A 137 -3.53 -5.72 11.79
CA GLY A 137 -3.75 -6.89 12.64
C GLY A 137 -5.20 -7.06 13.14
N GLU A 138 -6.10 -6.10 12.90
CA GLU A 138 -7.52 -6.25 13.21
C GLU A 138 -8.29 -7.02 12.11
N SER A 139 -9.57 -7.30 12.39
CA SER A 139 -10.44 -8.00 11.44
C SER A 139 -10.68 -7.15 10.19
N VAL A 140 -10.59 -7.79 9.03
CA VAL A 140 -10.91 -7.18 7.73
C VAL A 140 -12.35 -7.46 7.28
N SER A 141 -13.14 -8.15 8.11
CA SER A 141 -14.51 -8.61 7.82
C SER A 141 -15.42 -7.46 7.40
N ASP A 142 -15.32 -6.32 8.08
CA ASP A 142 -16.25 -5.21 7.89
C ASP A 142 -16.05 -4.60 6.49
N VAL A 143 -14.80 -4.35 6.12
CA VAL A 143 -14.44 -3.86 4.79
C VAL A 143 -14.77 -4.88 3.69
N THR A 144 -14.39 -6.15 3.89
CA THR A 144 -14.61 -7.20 2.87
C THR A 144 -16.08 -7.60 2.70
N SER A 145 -16.90 -7.46 3.74
CA SER A 145 -18.35 -7.67 3.66
C SER A 145 -19.07 -6.49 3.02
N GLU A 146 -18.63 -5.26 3.29
CA GLU A 146 -19.22 -4.05 2.72
C GLU A 146 -18.89 -3.89 1.22
N PHE A 147 -17.64 -4.11 0.82
CA PHE A 147 -17.17 -3.82 -0.54
C PHE A 147 -16.91 -5.06 -1.40
N GLY A 148 -17.02 -6.26 -0.82
CA GLY A 148 -16.79 -7.51 -1.52
C GLY A 148 -15.30 -7.79 -1.78
N SER A 149 -15.01 -8.41 -2.91
CA SER A 149 -13.64 -8.81 -3.26
C SER A 149 -12.84 -7.61 -3.76
N LEU A 150 -11.66 -7.40 -3.19
CA LEU A 150 -10.73 -6.36 -3.62
C LEU A 150 -10.07 -6.74 -4.94
N THR A 151 -9.81 -5.74 -5.77
CA THR A 151 -9.05 -5.88 -7.02
C THR A 151 -7.61 -5.43 -6.85
N HIS A 152 -7.39 -4.38 -6.05
CA HIS A 152 -6.07 -3.81 -5.81
C HIS A 152 -5.94 -3.36 -4.36
N ILE A 153 -4.70 -3.36 -3.85
CA ILE A 153 -4.34 -2.80 -2.55
C ILE A 153 -3.17 -1.83 -2.76
N LEU A 154 -3.25 -0.63 -2.21
CA LEU A 154 -2.17 0.35 -2.22
C LEU A 154 -1.47 0.39 -0.86
N MET A 155 -0.14 0.47 -0.90
CA MET A 155 0.70 0.69 0.27
C MET A 155 1.73 1.78 -0.04
N CYS A 156 1.71 2.87 0.73
CA CYS A 156 2.65 3.97 0.57
C CYS A 156 3.45 4.15 1.86
N ASP A 157 4.73 3.76 1.84
CA ASP A 157 5.70 4.00 2.91
C ASP A 157 5.35 3.40 4.28
N LEU A 158 4.76 2.20 4.30
CA LEU A 158 4.26 1.56 5.54
C LEU A 158 5.30 0.66 6.26
N VAL A 159 6.52 0.56 5.73
CA VAL A 159 7.57 -0.31 6.26
C VAL A 159 8.56 0.53 7.07
N TYR A 160 8.15 0.95 8.28
CA TYR A 160 8.94 1.89 9.10
C TYR A 160 9.22 1.44 10.54
N PHE A 161 8.30 0.73 11.21
CA PHE A 161 8.52 0.21 12.56
C PHE A 161 8.47 -1.32 12.62
N PRO A 162 9.58 -2.00 12.99
CA PRO A 162 9.63 -3.46 12.98
C PRO A 162 8.58 -4.18 13.82
N HIS A 163 8.14 -3.58 14.93
CA HIS A 163 7.10 -4.17 15.76
C HIS A 163 5.70 -4.17 15.11
N LEU A 164 5.49 -3.39 14.04
CA LEU A 164 4.25 -3.34 13.27
C LEU A 164 4.24 -4.34 12.10
N TYR A 165 5.40 -4.86 11.68
CA TYR A 165 5.50 -5.78 10.54
C TYR A 165 4.60 -7.02 10.65
N PRO A 166 4.49 -7.69 11.80
CA PRO A 166 3.58 -8.82 11.93
C PRO A 166 2.10 -8.42 11.72
N LEU A 167 1.71 -7.24 12.20
CA LEU A 167 0.34 -6.75 12.07
C LEU A 167 0.01 -6.39 10.62
N LEU A 168 0.89 -5.64 9.96
CA LEU A 168 0.75 -5.26 8.56
C LEU A 168 0.70 -6.49 7.65
N LEU A 169 1.65 -7.43 7.83
CA LEU A 169 1.70 -8.63 7.02
C LEU A 169 0.46 -9.51 7.24
N HIS A 170 0.01 -9.66 8.48
CA HIS A 170 -1.23 -10.37 8.79
C HIS A 170 -2.44 -9.75 8.07
N THR A 171 -2.59 -8.42 8.12
CA THR A 171 -3.66 -7.71 7.39
C THR A 171 -3.59 -7.98 5.89
N LEU A 172 -2.40 -7.94 5.28
CA LEU A 172 -2.25 -8.27 3.85
C LEU A 172 -2.67 -9.71 3.56
N LEU A 173 -2.30 -10.69 4.41
CA LEU A 173 -2.75 -12.06 4.21
C LEU A 173 -4.28 -12.15 4.31
N SER A 174 -4.90 -11.51 5.30
CA SER A 174 -6.35 -11.52 5.47
C SER A 174 -7.10 -10.86 4.32
N LEU A 175 -6.60 -9.74 3.79
CA LEU A 175 -7.22 -9.03 2.65
C LEU A 175 -7.06 -9.78 1.32
N THR A 176 -6.06 -10.67 1.23
CA THR A 176 -5.77 -11.45 0.02
C THR A 176 -6.23 -12.90 0.11
N GLU A 177 -6.83 -13.32 1.23
CA GLU A 177 -7.30 -14.68 1.43
C GLU A 177 -8.42 -15.01 0.42
N PRO A 178 -8.33 -16.15 -0.30
CA PRO A 178 -9.31 -16.47 -1.32
C PRO A 178 -10.62 -16.92 -0.67
N LYS A 179 -11.76 -16.61 -1.30
CA LYS A 179 -13.08 -17.12 -0.86
C LYS A 179 -13.25 -18.59 -1.18
N ASP A 180 -12.66 -19.05 -2.29
CA ASP A 180 -12.60 -20.44 -2.71
C ASP A 180 -11.20 -20.76 -3.26
N ILE A 181 -10.64 -21.92 -2.88
CA ILE A 181 -9.33 -22.39 -3.33
C ILE A 181 -9.38 -22.84 -4.79
N ASP A 182 -10.56 -23.26 -5.27
CA ASP A 182 -10.78 -23.75 -6.62
C ASP A 182 -10.80 -22.62 -7.68
N ASP A 183 -10.99 -21.36 -7.26
CA ASP A 183 -10.98 -20.17 -8.13
C ASP A 183 -9.56 -19.71 -8.53
N ILE A 184 -8.51 -20.42 -8.09
CA ILE A 184 -7.12 -20.01 -8.32
C ILE A 184 -6.54 -20.69 -9.57
N GLU A 185 -6.58 -20.00 -10.70
CA GLU A 185 -5.81 -20.34 -11.90
C GLU A 185 -4.36 -19.82 -11.77
N GLY A 186 -3.36 -20.66 -12.11
CA GLY A 186 -1.94 -20.28 -12.11
C GLY A 186 -1.21 -20.40 -10.76
N THR A 187 -0.09 -19.68 -10.64
CA THR A 187 0.81 -19.73 -9.47
C THR A 187 0.55 -18.64 -8.44
N THR A 188 -0.21 -17.60 -8.79
CA THR A 188 -0.54 -16.48 -7.92
C THR A 188 -2.03 -16.13 -8.00
N PHE A 189 -2.58 -15.49 -6.96
CA PHE A 189 -3.99 -15.11 -6.88
C PHE A 189 -4.22 -13.82 -6.08
N GLY A 190 -5.49 -13.45 -5.91
CA GLY A 190 -5.93 -12.32 -5.08
C GLY A 190 -5.75 -10.97 -5.76
N PRO A 191 -5.97 -9.84 -5.05
CA PRO A 191 -5.75 -8.52 -5.60
C PRO A 191 -4.27 -8.25 -5.93
N ASP A 192 -4.03 -7.33 -6.87
CA ASP A 192 -2.69 -6.78 -7.10
C ASP A 192 -2.34 -5.76 -6.00
N ILE A 193 -1.23 -5.98 -5.29
CA ILE A 193 -0.73 -5.04 -4.27
C ILE A 193 0.30 -4.12 -4.93
N ILE A 194 0.07 -2.82 -4.91
CA ILE A 194 1.03 -1.81 -5.38
C ILE A 194 1.67 -1.18 -4.15
N LEU A 195 2.96 -1.47 -3.96
CA LEU A 195 3.74 -1.03 -2.81
C LEU A 195 4.79 -0.02 -3.26
N SER A 196 4.72 1.19 -2.72
CA SER A 196 5.76 2.21 -2.86
C SER A 196 6.47 2.43 -1.53
N TYR A 197 7.80 2.47 -1.55
CA TYR A 197 8.61 2.41 -0.34
C TYR A 197 9.96 3.13 -0.51
N LEU A 198 10.34 3.93 0.48
CA LEU A 198 11.68 4.50 0.60
C LEU A 198 12.44 3.78 1.71
N SER A 199 13.57 3.15 1.38
CA SER A 199 14.44 2.53 2.40
C SER A 199 15.16 3.60 3.21
N ARG A 200 15.09 3.49 4.54
CA ARG A 200 15.78 4.38 5.48
C ARG A 200 16.82 3.64 6.28
N THR A 201 16.57 2.38 6.61
CA THR A 201 17.51 1.52 7.31
C THR A 201 17.27 0.08 6.90
N LEU A 202 17.93 -0.33 5.82
CA LEU A 202 17.72 -1.64 5.19
C LEU A 202 17.79 -2.81 6.18
N ALA A 203 18.74 -2.79 7.12
CA ALA A 203 18.90 -3.84 8.14
C ALA A 203 17.67 -4.01 9.06
N LEU A 204 16.85 -2.97 9.23
CA LEU A 204 15.60 -3.06 9.98
C LEU A 204 14.46 -3.54 9.08
N GLU A 205 14.47 -3.15 7.81
CA GLU A 205 13.38 -3.32 6.84
C GLU A 205 13.43 -4.69 6.14
N GLU A 206 14.63 -5.27 5.97
CA GLU A 206 14.88 -6.57 5.33
C GLU A 206 14.00 -7.69 5.87
N SER A 207 13.83 -7.75 7.20
CA SER A 207 12.98 -8.77 7.84
C SER A 207 11.52 -8.75 7.40
N PHE A 208 10.99 -7.57 7.03
CA PHE A 208 9.64 -7.45 6.46
C PHE A 208 9.59 -8.05 5.06
N PHE A 209 10.52 -7.67 4.19
CA PHE A 209 10.55 -8.15 2.80
C PHE A 209 10.82 -9.65 2.72
N ASP A 210 11.70 -10.17 3.56
CA ASP A 210 11.93 -11.61 3.73
C ASP A 210 10.66 -12.37 4.10
N ALA A 211 9.86 -11.80 5.02
CA ALA A 211 8.60 -12.39 5.40
C ALA A 211 7.56 -12.26 4.29
N LEU A 212 7.44 -11.08 3.66
CA LEU A 212 6.53 -10.81 2.56
C LEU A 212 6.75 -11.79 1.39
N ALA A 213 8.01 -12.01 0.99
CA ALA A 213 8.39 -12.90 -0.11
C ALA A 213 7.97 -14.37 0.08
N ARG A 214 7.79 -14.81 1.33
CA ARG A 214 7.29 -16.16 1.65
C ARG A 214 5.83 -16.34 1.21
N TYR A 215 5.07 -15.26 1.18
CA TYR A 215 3.63 -15.27 0.91
C TYR A 215 3.28 -14.65 -0.44
N PHE A 216 4.08 -13.71 -0.93
CA PHE A 216 3.79 -12.95 -2.13
C PHE A 216 4.94 -13.04 -3.15
N HIS A 217 4.58 -13.20 -4.41
CA HIS A 217 5.46 -12.88 -5.52
C HIS A 217 5.59 -11.37 -5.60
N MET A 218 6.81 -10.86 -5.80
CA MET A 218 7.08 -9.43 -5.90
C MET A 218 7.81 -9.13 -7.20
N SER A 219 7.34 -8.14 -7.95
CA SER A 219 7.96 -7.65 -9.18
C SER A 219 8.32 -6.18 -9.02
N PRO A 220 9.59 -5.77 -9.18
CA PRO A 220 9.95 -4.36 -9.21
C PRO A 220 9.37 -3.67 -10.44
N VAL A 221 8.91 -2.43 -10.28
CA VAL A 221 8.54 -1.55 -11.37
C VAL A 221 9.77 -0.78 -11.83
N ARG A 222 10.03 -0.81 -13.14
CA ARG A 222 11.14 -0.14 -13.82
C ARG A 222 10.64 1.02 -14.66
N GLY A 223 11.55 1.93 -15.03
CA GLY A 223 11.28 3.06 -15.92
C GLY A 223 10.94 4.38 -15.22
N GLY A 224 10.90 4.39 -13.88
CA GLY A 224 10.82 5.59 -13.07
C GLY A 224 12.20 6.08 -12.63
N ASP A 225 12.37 7.39 -12.52
CA ASP A 225 13.56 8.04 -11.95
C ASP A 225 13.26 8.47 -10.51
N TRP A 226 13.33 7.48 -9.61
CA TRP A 226 12.87 7.57 -8.24
C TRP A 226 13.88 6.97 -7.27
N GLU A 227 14.13 7.70 -6.17
CA GLU A 227 14.88 7.15 -5.03
C GLU A 227 14.06 6.07 -4.28
N ALA A 228 12.75 6.29 -4.16
CA ALA A 228 11.81 5.31 -3.63
C ALA A 228 11.47 4.24 -4.69
N LYS A 229 11.23 3.03 -4.22
CA LYS A 229 10.99 1.85 -5.06
C LYS A 229 9.50 1.53 -5.13
N VAL A 230 9.04 1.06 -6.29
CA VAL A 230 7.66 0.59 -6.49
C VAL A 230 7.67 -0.89 -6.86
N PHE A 231 6.77 -1.66 -6.25
CA PHE A 231 6.59 -3.09 -6.47
C PHE A 231 5.14 -3.42 -6.77
N ILE A 232 4.92 -4.40 -7.64
CA ILE A 232 3.68 -5.15 -7.69
C ILE A 232 3.87 -6.44 -6.91
N CYS A 233 2.96 -6.74 -5.98
CA CYS A 233 2.96 -8.01 -5.25
C CYS A 233 1.66 -8.78 -5.51
N ARG A 234 1.75 -10.10 -5.66
CA ARG A 234 0.59 -11.01 -5.75
C ARG A 234 0.75 -12.22 -4.88
N ARG A 235 -0.36 -12.73 -4.35
CA ARG A 235 -0.34 -13.84 -3.39
C ARG A 235 0.11 -15.14 -4.06
N TRP A 236 1.05 -15.88 -3.48
CA TRP A 236 1.41 -17.22 -3.95
C TRP A 236 0.28 -18.22 -3.72
N LYS A 237 0.07 -19.14 -4.67
CA LYS A 237 -0.68 -20.38 -4.45
C LYS A 237 0.15 -21.35 -3.61
N VAL A 238 0.08 -21.19 -2.30
CA VAL A 238 0.61 -22.14 -1.32
C VAL A 238 -0.38 -23.30 -1.17
N THR A 239 0.13 -24.49 -0.83
CA THR A 239 -0.46 -25.82 -1.10
C THR A 239 -1.87 -26.06 -0.57
N LYS A 240 -2.47 -27.22 -0.93
CA LYS A 240 -3.84 -27.64 -0.51
C LYS A 240 -4.10 -27.64 1.01
N GLU A 241 -3.08 -27.57 1.85
CA GLU A 241 -3.17 -27.53 3.31
C GLU A 241 -2.76 -26.14 3.85
N TRP A 242 -3.29 -25.08 3.24
CA TRP A 242 -3.03 -23.72 3.68
C TRP A 242 -3.97 -23.31 4.82
N ALA A 243 -3.39 -22.71 5.86
CA ALA A 243 -4.11 -21.95 6.86
C ALA A 243 -3.39 -20.63 7.11
N LEU A 244 -4.16 -19.56 7.28
CA LEU A 244 -3.61 -18.27 7.66
C LEU A 244 -2.82 -18.40 8.98
N PRO A 245 -1.53 -18.03 9.01
CA PRO A 245 -0.77 -18.01 10.26
C PRO A 245 -1.34 -16.93 11.17
N GLY A 246 -1.32 -17.18 12.48
CA GLY A 246 -1.62 -16.14 13.46
C GLY A 246 -0.56 -15.03 13.41
N VAL A 247 -0.91 -13.84 13.89
CA VAL A 247 -0.04 -12.64 13.93
C VAL A 247 1.36 -12.95 14.49
N LYS A 248 1.47 -13.82 15.50
CA LYS A 248 2.77 -14.16 16.13
C LYS A 248 3.68 -15.02 15.26
N ASP A 249 3.11 -15.74 14.29
CA ASP A 249 3.81 -16.72 13.46
C ASP A 249 4.08 -16.19 12.04
N VAL A 250 3.41 -15.10 11.66
CA VAL A 250 3.42 -14.57 10.28
C VAL A 250 4.81 -14.17 9.79
N MET A 251 5.69 -13.71 10.67
CA MET A 251 7.06 -13.35 10.28
C MET A 251 7.95 -14.58 10.01
N ASN A 252 7.66 -15.70 10.68
CA ASN A 252 8.49 -16.92 10.65
C ASN A 252 8.04 -17.96 9.62
N GLY A 253 6.88 -17.76 8.98
CA GLY A 253 6.27 -18.76 8.12
C GLY A 253 5.42 -19.74 8.92
N GLY A 254 4.13 -19.86 8.57
CA GLY A 254 3.24 -20.90 9.10
C GLY A 254 3.69 -22.32 8.71
N LYS A 255 3.21 -23.33 9.44
CA LYS A 255 3.42 -24.74 9.07
C LYS A 255 2.84 -25.01 7.67
N GLY A 256 3.60 -25.68 6.80
CA GLY A 256 3.13 -26.03 5.45
C GLY A 256 3.35 -24.95 4.39
N VAL A 257 3.82 -23.75 4.75
CA VAL A 257 4.33 -22.78 3.78
C VAL A 257 5.53 -23.41 3.09
N LEU A 258 5.37 -23.81 1.83
CA LEU A 258 6.51 -24.00 0.95
C LEU A 258 7.24 -22.65 0.94
N ARG A 259 8.47 -22.58 1.45
CA ARG A 259 9.30 -21.38 1.30
C ARG A 259 9.29 -21.01 -0.18
N GLY A 260 8.56 -19.94 -0.51
CA GLY A 260 8.35 -19.49 -1.87
C GLY A 260 9.68 -19.07 -2.47
N ARG A 261 10.27 -19.99 -3.24
CA ARG A 261 10.94 -19.84 -4.54
C ARG A 261 11.38 -18.43 -4.97
N SER A 262 12.17 -17.75 -4.14
CA SER A 262 13.12 -16.73 -4.58
C SER A 262 14.16 -16.57 -3.47
N TYR A 263 15.15 -17.48 -3.45
CA TYR A 263 16.43 -17.09 -2.87
C TYR A 263 16.95 -15.94 -3.75
N ASP A 264 17.61 -14.96 -3.14
CA ASP A 264 18.21 -13.80 -3.81
C ASP A 264 17.21 -12.70 -4.22
N LEU A 265 15.94 -12.71 -3.78
CA LEU A 265 15.01 -11.59 -4.09
C LEU A 265 15.54 -10.26 -3.55
N ILE A 266 16.17 -10.23 -2.37
CA ILE A 266 16.81 -9.02 -1.82
C ILE A 266 18.05 -8.64 -2.64
N ASP A 267 18.87 -9.62 -3.03
CA ASP A 267 20.02 -9.38 -3.91
C ASP A 267 19.60 -8.96 -5.33
N GLU A 268 18.42 -9.34 -5.80
CA GLU A 268 17.82 -8.85 -7.06
C GLU A 268 17.12 -7.48 -6.85
N LEU A 269 16.38 -7.29 -5.75
CA LEU A 269 15.69 -6.03 -5.40
C LEU A 269 16.67 -4.89 -5.10
N PHE A 270 17.82 -5.23 -4.54
CA PHE A 270 18.81 -4.28 -4.04
C PHE A 270 20.17 -4.45 -4.72
N GLY A 271 20.44 -5.51 -5.48
CA GLY A 271 21.67 -5.65 -6.27
C GLY A 271 21.51 -5.42 -7.77
N ALA A 272 20.28 -5.50 -8.33
CA ALA A 272 20.02 -5.15 -9.74
C ALA A 272 19.59 -3.68 -9.93
N LEU A 273 19.42 -2.93 -8.84
CA LEU A 273 19.34 -1.48 -8.86
C LEU A 273 20.75 -0.99 -8.61
N ASP A 274 21.46 -0.59 -9.67
CA ASP A 274 22.80 0.00 -9.55
C ASP A 274 22.75 1.09 -8.48
N TRP A 275 23.47 0.89 -7.38
CA TRP A 275 23.78 1.93 -6.42
C TRP A 275 24.87 2.81 -7.04
N ASP A 276 24.52 3.61 -8.04
CA ASP A 276 25.39 4.70 -8.43
C ASP A 276 25.43 5.70 -7.25
N ALA A 277 26.65 5.87 -6.75
CA ALA A 277 27.07 6.44 -5.48
C ALA A 277 26.64 7.89 -5.19
#